data_AF-A0A0B7C420-F1
#
_entry.id   AF-A0A0B7C420-F1
#
_cell.length_a   1.000
_cell.length_b   1.000
_cell.length_c   1.000
_cell.angle_alpha   90.00
_cell.angle_beta   90.00
_cell.angle_gamma   90.00
#
_symmetry.space_group_name_H-M   'P 1'
#
loop_
_entity.id
_entity.type
_entity.pdbx_description
1 polymer ?
#
loop_
_entity_poly.entity_id
_entity_poly.type
_entity_poly.pdbx_seq_one_letter_code
_entity_poly.pdbx_strand_id
1 'polypeptide(L)'
;RTPSNANEELRDTIVEKKKLSPQGTLLVEKDVITTKKRLTSRGSNYYTRSTLTTRTRREKGGSETVEHSVCVETDNKSVSQ
;
A
#
# COMPACT_ATOMS: atom_id res chain seq x y z
N ARG A 1 -26.42 20.43 6.76
CA ARG A 1 -25.55 19.25 6.61
C ARG A 1 -24.14 19.69 6.98
N THR A 2 -23.66 19.38 8.19
CA THR A 2 -22.29 19.73 8.59
C THR A 2 -21.28 18.95 7.73
N PRO A 3 -20.27 19.60 7.14
CA PRO A 3 -19.22 18.89 6.42
C PRO A 3 -18.51 17.97 7.41
N SER A 4 -18.52 16.67 7.13
CA SER A 4 -17.66 15.71 7.80
C SER A 4 -16.22 16.07 7.43
N ASN A 5 -15.48 16.69 8.34
CA ASN A 5 -14.04 16.89 8.20
C ASN A 5 -13.35 15.54 8.41
N ALA A 6 -13.52 14.62 7.46
CA ALA A 6 -12.74 13.40 7.41
C ALA A 6 -11.33 13.77 6.95
N ASN A 7 -10.33 13.41 7.76
CA ASN A 7 -8.93 13.61 7.38
C ASN A 7 -8.49 12.40 6.56
N GLU A 8 -8.12 12.63 5.30
CA GLU A 8 -7.57 11.61 4.40
C GLU A 8 -6.09 11.87 4.18
N GLU A 9 -5.26 10.87 4.46
CA GLU A 9 -3.83 10.92 4.20
C GLU A 9 -3.48 9.85 3.16
N LEU A 10 -2.83 10.28 2.07
CA LEU A 10 -2.33 9.41 1.01
C LEU A 10 -0.80 9.42 1.05
N ARG A 11 -0.20 8.23 1.06
CA ARG A 11 1.25 8.07 0.97
C ARG A 11 1.59 6.99 -0.05
N ASP A 12 2.43 7.35 -1.01
CA ASP A 12 3.00 6.41 -1.96
C ASP A 12 4.47 6.17 -1.63
N THR A 13 4.89 4.92 -1.73
CA THR A 13 6.28 4.50 -1.53
C THR A 13 6.67 3.58 -2.67
N ILE A 14 7.74 3.93 -3.37
CA ILE A 14 8.29 3.11 -4.45
C ILE A 14 9.61 2.53 -3.96
N VAL A 15 9.73 1.21 -3.97
CA VAL A 15 10.95 0.48 -3.61
C VAL A 15 11.42 -0.26 -4.85
N GLU A 16 12.59 0.13 -5.36
CA GLU A 16 13.25 -0.55 -6.47
C GLU A 16 14.44 -1.35 -5.94
N LYS A 17 14.51 -2.63 -6.31
CA LYS A 17 15.61 -3.54 -5.96
C LYS A 17 16.24 -4.06 -7.25
N LYS A 18 17.56 -3.93 -7.32
CA LYS A 18 18.37 -4.50 -8.39
C LYS A 18 19.24 -5.60 -7.81
N LYS A 19 19.20 -6.79 -8.40
CA LYS A 19 20.06 -7.91 -8.03
C LYS A 19 20.79 -8.42 -9.26
N LEU A 20 22.09 -8.66 -9.12
CA LEU A 20 22.85 -9.37 -10.15
C LEU A 20 22.73 -10.86 -9.87
N SER A 21 22.25 -11.63 -10.84
CA SER A 21 22.28 -13.08 -10.76
C SER A 21 23.73 -13.58 -10.86
N PRO A 22 24.04 -14.79 -10.35
CA PRO A 22 25.38 -15.38 -10.46
C PRO A 22 25.90 -15.52 -11.91
N GLN A 23 24.99 -15.45 -12.89
CA GLN A 23 25.29 -15.55 -14.33
C GLN A 23 25.42 -14.18 -15.03
N GLY A 24 25.44 -13.08 -14.27
CA GLY A 24 25.63 -11.72 -14.79
C GLY A 24 24.37 -11.01 -15.29
N THR A 25 23.19 -11.65 -15.23
CA THR A 25 21.91 -11.00 -15.59
C THR A 25 21.42 -10.08 -14.47
N LEU A 26 21.02 -8.85 -14.83
CA LEU A 26 20.40 -7.89 -13.91
C LEU A 26 18.91 -8.19 -13.74
N LEU A 27 18.52 -8.57 -12.52
CA LEU A 27 17.13 -8.75 -12.09
C LEU A 27 16.65 -7.44 -11.45
N VAL A 28 15.52 -6.94 -11.91
CA VAL A 28 14.88 -5.73 -11.39
C VAL A 28 13.53 -6.11 -10.79
N GLU A 29 13.33 -5.75 -9.53
CA GLU A 29 12.08 -5.88 -8.80
C GLU A 29 11.63 -4.47 -8.39
N LYS A 30 10.38 -4.13 -8.72
CA LYS A 30 9.78 -2.83 -8.38
C LYS A 30 8.51 -3.06 -7.57
N ASP A 31 8.52 -2.58 -6.34
CA ASP A 31 7.37 -2.59 -5.43
C ASP A 31 6.80 -1.16 -5.34
N VAL A 32 5.52 -1.01 -5.69
CA VAL A 32 4.76 0.23 -5.51
C VAL A 32 3.76 0.00 -4.39
N ILE A 33 3.90 0.74 -3.29
CA ILE A 33 3.08 0.62 -2.09
C ILE A 33 2.30 1.92 -1.91
N THR A 34 0.98 1.86 -2.09
CA THR A 34 0.06 2.98 -1.86
C THR A 34 -0.68 2.74 -0.56
N THR A 35 -0.52 3.64 0.41
CA THR A 35 -1.24 3.63 1.68
C THR A 35 -2.26 4.76 1.70
N LYS A 36 -3.54 4.40 1.86
CA LYS A 36 -4.62 5.34 2.14
C LYS A 36 -5.04 5.21 3.60
N LYS A 37 -5.03 6.32 4.34
CA LYS A 37 -5.56 6.41 5.69
C LYS A 37 -6.77 7.32 5.69
N ARG A 38 -7.84 6.88 6.34
CA ARG A 38 -9.06 7.67 6.53
C ARG A 38 -9.45 7.65 7.99
N LEU A 39 -9.62 8.85 8.56
CA LEU A 39 -10.22 9.05 9.87
C LEU A 39 -11.61 9.65 9.70
N THR A 40 -12.64 8.99 10.22
CA THR A 40 -14.01 9.52 10.17
C THR A 40 -14.28 10.46 11.35
N SER A 41 -14.96 11.57 11.12
CA SER A 41 -15.29 12.56 12.16
C SER A 41 -16.61 12.28 12.89
N ARG A 42 -16.65 12.70 14.17
CA ARG A 42 -17.76 12.79 15.16
C ARG A 42 -18.12 11.50 15.90
N GLY A 43 -17.57 11.36 17.11
CA GLY A 43 -18.06 10.42 18.13
C GLY A 43 -17.60 8.97 17.98
N SER A 44 -16.76 8.68 16.98
CA SER A 44 -16.27 7.33 16.75
C SER A 44 -14.86 7.37 16.19
N ASN A 45 -13.91 6.76 16.89
CA ASN A 45 -12.54 6.57 16.40
C ASN A 45 -12.54 5.38 15.43
N TYR A 46 -13.22 5.52 14.29
CA TYR A 46 -13.07 4.58 13.19
C TYR A 46 -11.88 5.02 12.34
N TYR A 47 -10.87 4.16 12.30
CA TYR A 47 -9.71 4.32 11.45
C TYR A 47 -9.71 3.20 10.41
N THR A 48 -9.52 3.58 9.14
CA THR A 48 -9.30 2.62 8.06
C THR A 48 -7.98 2.92 7.39
N ARG A 49 -7.11 1.92 7.30
CA ARG A 49 -5.89 1.91 6.49
C ARG A 49 -6.05 0.91 5.38
N SER A 50 -5.81 1.32 4.14
CA SER A 50 -5.71 0.42 3.01
C SER A 50 -4.30 0.52 2.44
N THR A 51 -3.64 -0.62 2.26
CA THR A 51 -2.32 -0.73 1.67
C THR A 51 -2.44 -1.57 0.40
N LEU A 52 -2.24 -0.95 -0.77
CA LEU A 52 -2.12 -1.62 -2.06
C LEU A 52 -0.63 -1.78 -2.36
N THR A 53 -0.20 -3.01 -2.65
CA THR A 53 1.17 -3.31 -3.08
C THR A 53 1.13 -3.94 -4.46
N THR A 54 1.76 -3.30 -5.43
CA THR A 54 1.98 -3.84 -6.77
C THR A 54 3.46 -4.15 -6.92
N ARG A 55 3.79 -5.43 -7.12
CA ARG A 55 5.15 -5.90 -7.31
C ARG A 55 5.34 -6.36 -8.75
N THR A 56 6.32 -5.78 -9.43
CA THR A 56 6.73 -6.18 -10.78
C THR A 56 8.08 -6.85 -10.70
N ARG A 57 8.19 -8.07 -11.24
CA ARG A 57 9.44 -8.84 -11.35
C ARG A 57 9.70 -9.16 -12.81
N ARG A 58 10.92 -8.85 -13.27
CA ARG A 58 11.39 -9.28 -14.58
C ARG A 58 12.44 -10.38 -14.44
N GLU A 59 12.15 -11.54 -15.00
CA GLU A 59 13.04 -12.69 -14.97
C GLU A 59 14.00 -12.73 -16.16
N LYS A 60 15.00 -13.61 -16.07
CA LYS A 60 16.06 -13.79 -17.06
C LYS A 60 15.55 -14.11 -18.48
N GLY A 61 14.38 -14.74 -18.60
CA GLY A 61 13.75 -15.08 -19.88
C GLY A 61 12.95 -13.95 -20.54
N GLY A 62 12.91 -12.76 -19.95
CA GLY A 62 12.04 -11.66 -20.38
C GLY A 62 10.61 -11.78 -19.85
N SER A 63 10.29 -12.87 -19.15
CA SER A 63 9.02 -13.06 -18.44
C SER A 63 8.84 -11.98 -17.38
N GLU A 64 7.69 -11.32 -17.41
CA GLU A 64 7.31 -10.29 -16.46
C GLU A 64 6.13 -10.80 -15.62
N THR A 65 6.33 -10.82 -14.30
CA THR A 65 5.30 -11.24 -13.35
C THR A 65 4.87 -10.02 -12.55
N VAL A 66 3.56 -9.77 -12.52
CA VAL A 66 2.96 -8.67 -11.74
C VAL A 66 2.07 -9.26 -10.65
N GLU A 67 2.46 -9.04 -9.40
CA GLU A 67 1.71 -9.46 -8.22
C GLU A 67 0.98 -8.26 -7.62
N HIS A 68 -0.29 -8.43 -7.27
CA HIS A 68 -1.08 -7.41 -6.59
C HIS A 68 -1.52 -7.95 -5.22
N SER A 69 -1.32 -7.15 -4.18
CA SER A 69 -1.76 -7.45 -2.82
C SER A 69 -2.48 -6.25 -2.23
N VAL A 70 -3.63 -6.50 -1.59
CA VAL A 70 -4.41 -5.47 -0.91
C VAL A 70 -4.61 -5.90 0.54
N CYS A 71 -4.17 -5.06 1.46
CA CYS A 71 -4.41 -5.23 2.88
C CYS A 71 -5.28 -4.08 3.39
N VAL A 72 -6.37 -4.39 4.08
CA VAL A 72 -7.27 -3.41 4.69
C VAL A 72 -7.29 -3.65 6.19
N GLU A 73 -6.82 -2.67 6.96
CA GLU A 73 -6.87 -2.66 8.41
C GLU A 73 -7.96 -1.67 8.84
N THR A 74 -8.95 -2.17 9.56
CA THR A 74 -10.00 -1.34 10.18
C THR A 74 -9.91 -1.51 11.69
N ASP A 75 -9.70 -0.41 12.41
CA ASP A 75 -9.80 -0.40 13.87
C ASP A 75 -10.98 0.49 14.29
N ASN A 76 -11.78 -0.04 15.22
CA ASN A 76 -13.01 0.55 15.69
C ASN A 76 -12.91 0.73 17.20
N LYS A 77 -12.50 1.92 17.66
CA LYS A 77 -12.57 2.25 19.09
C LYS A 77 -13.86 2.99 19.38
N SER A 78 -14.83 2.29 19.97
CA SER A 78 -16.01 2.88 20.60
C SER A 78 -15.55 3.73 21.77
N VAL A 79 -15.73 5.05 21.70
CA VAL A 79 -15.70 5.91 22.88
C VAL A 79 -17.09 5.88 23.49
N SER A 80 -17.34 4.86 24.32
CA SER A 80 -18.49 4.88 25.22
C SER A 80 -18.13 5.83 26.37
N GLN A 81 -18.78 6.99 26.46
CA GLN A 81 -18.73 7.86 27.64
C GLN A 81 -19.61 7.30 28.76
#